data_AF-A0A4Q2DBK0-F1
#
_entry.id   AF-A0A4Q2DBK0-F1
#
_cell.length_a   1.000
_cell.length_b   1.000
_cell.length_c   1.000
_cell.angle_alpha   90.00
_cell.angle_beta   90.00
_cell.angle_gamma   90.00
#
_symmetry.space_group_name_H-M   'P 1'
#
loop_
_entity.id
_entity.type
_entity.pdbx_description
1 polymer ?
#
loop_
_entity_poly.entity_id
_entity_poly.type
_entity_poly.pdbx_seq_one_letter_code
_entity_poly.pdbx_strand_id
1 'polypeptide(L)'
;MKLEKERRCGCCDCDSDPPFEDAQDLLDHIDSIPHGDVPWESFTVRYDGEMPPSAPSWMTKGYEVWYRDPLTILEGQIANADFVGHIDYAPKELRGRGNRRQYVDLMSGEWAWKQANTLAQDPDLHGAMFAPIVLGSDKTTVSVGTGQNEYYPLYISLGNVRNHVRRAHRNALQLLAFLAIPKTGRDEQDSVEFRRFRRQLFHTSLARILMSVKAWMKKARVTQCGDGHFRRVVYGLGPYIADYPEQCLLACVVSGWCPRCISPSADLDGDQSDVFRSHEHTEAIRQAFEGNLKKMWEGYGMIDDVVPFTAYFPRANIHELLSPDLLHQVIKGTFKDHLVSWVVEYLEAQPNGKSLVAEMDRRIAASPLFSGLRRFPEGRGFKQWTGNDSKALMKVFIPAIVGLVPDEMVKAVSCFTEFCYLVRRSRIDELVLDRIDQCIAEFHEHRKIFIDLGIRDDFCLPRQHSLIHYRLLIQQFGAPNGICSSITESKHIKAVKQPWRRSNRNQPLGQMLLTNQRLDKMAAFRVSLNQNGAVPPAPQPADQETEQADNMEDDDDGGMDDQRLTCEGEVRLPRRAGTQDF
;
A
#
# COMPACT_ATOMS: atom_id res chain seq x y z
N MET A 1 34.30 -42.51 11.94
CA MET A 1 33.44 -43.21 12.92
C MET A 1 32.24 -42.31 13.20
N LYS A 2 31.02 -42.86 13.36
CA LYS A 2 29.78 -42.06 13.45
C LYS A 2 29.74 -41.13 14.68
N LEU A 3 29.07 -39.98 14.54
CA LEU A 3 28.16 -39.44 15.56
C LEU A 3 27.26 -38.31 15.01
N GLU A 4 26.48 -38.62 13.97
CA GLU A 4 25.26 -37.84 13.69
C GLU A 4 24.27 -38.04 14.84
N LYS A 5 23.58 -36.97 15.25
CA LYS A 5 22.68 -37.00 16.41
C LYS A 5 21.32 -36.45 16.03
N GLU A 6 20.53 -37.31 15.38
CA GLU A 6 19.15 -37.04 15.00
C GLU A 6 18.34 -36.54 16.20
N ARG A 7 17.71 -35.37 16.07
CA ARG A 7 16.67 -34.91 17.00
C ARG A 7 15.34 -35.50 16.55
N ARG A 8 15.04 -36.73 16.99
CA ARG A 8 13.70 -37.33 16.79
C ARG A 8 12.63 -36.47 17.43
N CYS A 9 11.58 -36.14 16.68
CA CYS A 9 10.39 -35.46 17.20
C CYS A 9 9.49 -36.51 17.88
N GLY A 10 9.23 -36.35 19.17
CA GLY A 10 8.56 -37.36 20.00
C GLY A 10 7.03 -37.35 19.97
N CYS A 11 6.41 -37.20 18.78
CA CYS A 11 4.95 -37.01 18.64
C CYS A 11 4.29 -37.82 17.51
N CYS A 12 4.99 -38.75 16.87
CA CYS A 12 4.44 -39.62 15.81
C CYS A 12 4.81 -41.08 16.10
N ASP A 13 3.91 -42.02 15.79
CA ASP A 13 4.27 -43.44 15.67
C ASP A 13 5.33 -43.59 14.57
N CYS A 14 6.42 -44.32 14.84
CA CYS A 14 7.60 -44.34 13.98
C CYS A 14 7.57 -45.41 12.88
N ASP A 15 6.48 -46.16 12.77
CA ASP A 15 6.33 -47.32 11.89
C ASP A 15 5.35 -47.05 10.72
N SER A 16 4.91 -45.80 10.52
CA SER A 16 4.16 -45.39 9.34
C SER A 16 5.09 -45.00 8.20
N ASP A 17 4.83 -45.48 6.98
CA ASP A 17 5.47 -44.98 5.76
C ASP A 17 5.33 -43.44 5.63
N PRO A 18 6.30 -42.75 5.00
CA PRO A 18 6.18 -41.31 4.77
C PRO A 18 4.96 -41.03 3.86
N PRO A 19 4.20 -39.95 4.11
CA PRO A 19 2.95 -39.68 3.39
C PRO A 19 3.13 -39.26 1.91
N PHE A 20 4.38 -39.18 1.44
CA PHE A 20 4.78 -38.87 0.06
C PHE A 20 6.07 -39.64 -0.25
N GLU A 21 6.25 -40.09 -1.50
CA GLU A 21 7.44 -40.86 -1.91
C GLU A 21 8.72 -40.01 -1.86
N ASP A 22 8.64 -38.77 -2.36
CA ASP A 22 9.71 -37.78 -2.28
C ASP A 22 9.20 -36.32 -2.28
N ALA A 23 10.12 -35.37 -2.48
CA ALA A 23 9.80 -33.95 -2.52
C ALA A 23 9.11 -33.50 -3.83
N GLN A 24 9.19 -34.26 -4.91
CA GLN A 24 8.49 -33.99 -6.16
C GLN A 24 7.04 -34.51 -6.07
N ASP A 25 6.83 -35.72 -5.54
CA ASP A 25 5.48 -36.27 -5.27
C ASP A 25 4.64 -35.35 -4.36
N LEU A 26 5.23 -34.83 -3.28
CA LEU A 26 4.60 -33.81 -2.44
C LEU A 26 4.19 -32.56 -3.23
N LEU A 27 5.01 -32.11 -4.18
CA LEU A 27 4.74 -30.91 -4.97
C LEU A 27 3.69 -31.15 -6.05
N ASP A 28 3.69 -32.32 -6.68
CA ASP A 28 2.67 -32.73 -7.66
C ASP A 28 1.31 -32.93 -6.98
N HIS A 29 1.29 -33.49 -5.77
CA HIS A 29 0.09 -33.50 -4.92
C HIS A 29 -0.43 -32.08 -4.62
N ILE A 30 0.43 -31.12 -4.27
CA ILE A 30 0.01 -29.73 -4.03
C ILE A 30 -0.45 -29.05 -5.33
N ASP A 31 0.20 -29.32 -6.46
CA ASP A 31 -0.19 -28.75 -7.76
C ASP A 31 -1.49 -29.36 -8.30
N SER A 32 -1.83 -30.60 -7.93
CA SER A 32 -3.12 -31.23 -8.24
C SER A 32 -4.32 -30.57 -7.55
N ILE A 33 -4.11 -29.76 -6.51
CA ILE A 33 -5.18 -29.08 -5.76
C ILE A 33 -5.95 -28.13 -6.69
N PRO A 34 -7.28 -28.33 -6.90
CA PRO A 34 -8.09 -27.47 -7.76
C PRO A 34 -8.57 -26.20 -7.05
N HIS A 35 -8.53 -26.17 -5.71
CA HIS A 35 -8.99 -25.04 -4.92
C HIS A 35 -7.96 -23.91 -4.94
N GLY A 36 -8.40 -22.69 -5.26
CA GLY A 36 -7.55 -21.50 -5.23
C GLY A 36 -6.49 -21.43 -6.32
N ASP A 37 -6.56 -22.31 -7.34
CA ASP A 37 -5.69 -22.18 -8.50
C ASP A 37 -6.06 -20.94 -9.31
N VAL A 38 -5.08 -20.06 -9.49
CA VAL A 38 -5.13 -18.99 -10.49
C VAL A 38 -3.77 -19.00 -11.17
N PRO A 39 -3.68 -19.39 -12.45
CA PRO A 39 -2.40 -19.53 -13.14
C PRO A 39 -1.72 -18.19 -13.34
N TRP A 40 -0.40 -18.24 -13.49
CA TRP A 40 0.40 -17.09 -13.89
C TRP A 40 0.46 -16.97 -15.41
N GLU A 41 0.06 -15.81 -15.91
CA GLU A 41 0.26 -15.35 -17.28
C GLU A 41 1.42 -14.35 -17.32
N SER A 42 2.03 -14.16 -18.50
CA SER A 42 2.93 -13.03 -18.73
C SER A 42 2.58 -12.25 -20.00
N PHE A 43 2.99 -11.00 -20.04
CA PHE A 43 3.06 -10.20 -21.26
C PHE A 43 4.28 -9.30 -21.20
N THR A 44 4.76 -8.84 -22.35
CA THR A 44 5.96 -8.02 -22.44
C THR A 44 5.71 -6.73 -23.18
N VAL A 45 5.99 -5.62 -22.51
CA VAL A 45 5.91 -4.30 -23.09
C VAL A 45 7.27 -3.88 -23.66
N ARG A 46 7.30 -3.28 -24.85
CA ARG A 46 8.49 -2.67 -25.47
C ARG A 46 8.30 -1.15 -25.55
N TYR A 47 9.39 -0.41 -25.71
CA TYR A 47 9.33 0.99 -26.14
C TYR A 47 8.89 1.05 -27.62
N ASP A 48 8.00 1.98 -27.98
CA ASP A 48 7.44 2.12 -29.35
C ASP A 48 7.74 3.46 -30.03
N GLY A 49 8.50 4.33 -29.36
CA GLY A 49 8.90 5.65 -29.85
C GLY A 49 10.05 5.59 -30.85
N GLU A 50 10.51 6.76 -31.28
CA GLU A 50 11.64 6.88 -32.20
C GLU A 50 12.95 6.49 -31.48
N MET A 51 13.68 5.54 -32.05
CA MET A 51 14.96 5.07 -31.52
C MET A 51 16.11 5.78 -32.26
N PRO A 52 17.07 6.40 -31.55
CA PRO A 52 18.26 6.95 -32.19
C PRO A 52 19.19 5.82 -32.68
N PRO A 53 20.13 6.09 -33.62
CA PRO A 53 21.02 5.06 -34.18
C PRO A 53 21.86 4.31 -33.14
N SER A 54 22.13 4.94 -31.99
CA SER A 54 22.79 4.36 -30.82
C SER A 54 21.81 4.22 -29.65
N ALA A 55 20.66 3.59 -29.87
CA ALA A 55 19.60 3.46 -28.88
C ALA A 55 20.11 2.82 -27.56
N PRO A 56 19.88 3.47 -26.39
CA PRO A 56 20.29 2.90 -25.12
C PRO A 56 19.52 1.60 -24.84
N SER A 57 20.11 0.69 -24.04
CA SER A 57 19.54 -0.66 -23.85
C SER A 57 18.13 -0.67 -23.24
N TRP A 58 17.64 0.46 -22.73
CA TRP A 58 16.28 0.58 -22.23
C TRP A 58 15.23 0.76 -23.33
N MET A 59 15.59 1.27 -24.51
CA MET A 59 14.67 1.35 -25.65
C MET A 59 14.53 0.01 -26.38
N THR A 60 15.57 -0.83 -26.36
CA THR A 60 15.62 -2.07 -27.16
C THR A 60 15.21 -3.35 -26.41
N LYS A 61 15.16 -3.31 -25.07
CA LYS A 61 14.76 -4.47 -24.23
C LYS A 61 13.24 -4.61 -24.16
N GLY A 62 12.74 -5.83 -24.30
CA GLY A 62 11.37 -6.19 -23.92
C GLY A 62 11.22 -6.46 -22.43
N TYR A 63 10.14 -5.95 -21.83
CA TYR A 63 9.92 -5.91 -20.40
C TYR A 63 8.72 -6.74 -19.95
N GLU A 64 9.04 -7.93 -19.44
CA GLU A 64 8.06 -8.92 -19.01
C GLU A 64 7.40 -8.58 -17.67
N VAL A 65 6.08 -8.66 -17.65
CA VAL A 65 5.20 -8.48 -16.50
C VAL A 65 4.47 -9.81 -16.28
N TRP A 66 4.63 -10.39 -15.10
CA TRP A 66 3.93 -11.62 -14.70
C TRP A 66 2.71 -11.25 -13.87
N TYR A 67 1.54 -11.78 -14.23
CA TYR A 67 0.27 -11.47 -13.57
C TYR A 67 -0.64 -12.69 -13.46
N ARG A 68 -1.70 -12.56 -12.69
CA ARG A 68 -2.82 -13.50 -12.59
C ARG A 68 -4.09 -12.75 -12.95
N ASP A 69 -5.10 -13.41 -13.52
CA ASP A 69 -6.35 -12.74 -13.87
C ASP A 69 -7.02 -12.12 -12.63
N PRO A 70 -7.21 -10.79 -12.56
CA PRO A 70 -7.81 -10.15 -11.39
C PRO A 70 -9.27 -10.55 -11.20
N LEU A 71 -10.01 -10.88 -12.26
CA LEU A 71 -11.41 -11.30 -12.16
C LEU A 71 -11.52 -12.65 -11.43
N THR A 72 -10.73 -13.64 -11.83
CA THR A 72 -10.67 -14.97 -11.19
C THR A 72 -10.24 -14.86 -9.72
N ILE A 73 -9.27 -13.99 -9.39
CA ILE A 73 -8.91 -13.72 -7.99
C ILE A 73 -10.10 -13.13 -7.20
N LEU A 74 -10.78 -12.12 -7.75
CA LEU A 74 -11.90 -11.48 -7.08
C LEU A 74 -13.09 -12.42 -6.88
N GLU A 75 -13.41 -13.26 -7.86
CA GLU A 75 -14.46 -14.28 -7.73
C GLU A 75 -14.07 -15.35 -6.70
N GLY A 76 -12.80 -15.78 -6.65
CA GLY A 76 -12.28 -16.64 -5.60
C GLY A 76 -12.40 -16.02 -4.19
N GLN A 77 -12.22 -14.70 -4.07
CA GLN A 77 -12.43 -13.97 -2.81
C GLN A 77 -13.93 -13.81 -2.46
N ILE A 78 -14.81 -13.60 -3.44
CA ILE A 78 -16.27 -13.52 -3.23
C ILE A 78 -16.85 -14.89 -2.82
N ALA A 79 -16.35 -15.97 -3.40
CA ALA A 79 -16.75 -17.35 -3.13
C ALA A 79 -16.16 -17.94 -1.83
N ASN A 80 -15.26 -17.23 -1.14
CA ASN A 80 -14.57 -17.73 0.04
C ASN A 80 -15.48 -17.77 1.29
N ALA A 81 -15.89 -18.96 1.74
CA ALA A 81 -16.76 -19.11 2.90
C ALA A 81 -16.11 -18.67 4.24
N ASP A 82 -14.77 -18.62 4.32
CA ASP A 82 -14.04 -18.07 5.49
C ASP A 82 -14.35 -16.57 5.73
N PHE A 83 -15.01 -15.90 4.77
CA PHE A 83 -15.46 -14.51 4.88
C PHE A 83 -16.95 -14.36 5.24
N VAL A 84 -17.73 -15.43 5.35
CA VAL A 84 -19.15 -15.35 5.74
C VAL A 84 -19.28 -14.70 7.12
N GLY A 85 -20.22 -13.75 7.26
CA GLY A 85 -20.36 -12.92 8.46
C GLY A 85 -19.32 -11.80 8.60
N HIS A 86 -18.26 -11.78 7.78
CA HIS A 86 -17.19 -10.78 7.77
C HIS A 86 -17.02 -10.04 6.42
N ILE A 87 -17.93 -10.28 5.48
CA ILE A 87 -18.09 -9.58 4.20
C ILE A 87 -19.40 -8.78 4.21
N ASP A 88 -19.41 -7.61 3.56
CA ASP A 88 -20.59 -6.75 3.44
C ASP A 88 -21.01 -6.60 1.97
N TYR A 89 -22.12 -7.23 1.60
CA TYR A 89 -22.64 -7.31 0.22
C TYR A 89 -23.26 -6.00 -0.31
N ALA A 90 -23.38 -4.98 0.53
CA ALA A 90 -23.86 -3.64 0.17
C ALA A 90 -23.15 -2.58 1.04
N PRO A 91 -23.07 -1.31 0.61
CA PRO A 91 -22.70 -0.22 1.49
C PRO A 91 -23.66 -0.10 2.68
N LYS A 92 -23.15 0.36 3.82
CA LYS A 92 -23.86 0.39 5.10
C LYS A 92 -23.59 1.70 5.84
N GLU A 93 -24.63 2.30 6.42
CA GLU A 93 -24.43 3.39 7.38
C GLU A 93 -24.47 2.81 8.79
N LEU A 94 -23.39 2.98 9.55
CA LEU A 94 -23.34 2.59 10.96
C LEU A 94 -23.58 3.83 11.81
N ARG A 95 -24.54 3.78 12.74
CA ARG A 95 -24.79 4.83 13.72
C ARG A 95 -24.55 4.33 15.14
N GLY A 96 -23.84 5.15 15.92
CA GLY A 96 -23.42 4.86 17.28
C GLY A 96 -24.28 5.54 18.35
N ARG A 97 -23.73 5.63 19.56
CA ARG A 97 -24.39 6.32 20.69
C ARG A 97 -24.64 7.79 20.34
N GLY A 98 -25.89 8.23 20.48
CA GLY A 98 -26.32 9.58 20.10
C GLY A 98 -26.58 9.75 18.60
N ASN A 99 -26.83 8.65 17.86
CA ASN A 99 -27.15 8.63 16.43
C ASN A 99 -26.04 9.14 15.48
N ARG A 100 -24.84 9.40 16.01
CA ARG A 100 -23.65 9.81 15.24
C ARG A 100 -23.21 8.72 14.26
N ARG A 101 -22.83 9.10 13.05
CA ARG A 101 -22.29 8.18 12.05
C ARG A 101 -20.90 7.66 12.45
N GLN A 102 -20.61 6.42 12.08
CA GLN A 102 -19.36 5.74 12.40
C GLN A 102 -18.75 5.07 11.16
N TYR A 103 -17.45 5.31 10.99
CA TYR A 103 -16.59 4.83 9.92
C TYR A 103 -15.71 3.70 10.47
N VAL A 104 -15.75 2.53 9.82
CA VAL A 104 -15.15 1.28 10.33
C VAL A 104 -14.37 0.56 9.23
N ASP A 105 -15.03 0.31 8.10
CA ASP A 105 -14.48 -0.41 6.95
C ASP A 105 -14.93 0.24 5.64
N LEU A 106 -14.38 -0.19 4.51
CA LEU A 106 -14.61 0.45 3.21
C LEU A 106 -16.09 0.52 2.82
N MET A 107 -16.91 -0.48 3.18
CA MET A 107 -18.34 -0.48 2.88
C MET A 107 -19.15 0.45 3.80
N SER A 108 -18.56 0.97 4.89
CA SER A 108 -19.13 2.08 5.68
C SER A 108 -18.78 3.49 5.16
N GLY A 109 -17.85 3.57 4.21
CA GLY A 109 -17.39 4.81 3.60
C GLY A 109 -18.37 5.40 2.57
N GLU A 110 -18.39 6.73 2.48
CA GLU A 110 -19.22 7.50 1.55
C GLU A 110 -18.95 7.18 0.09
N TRP A 111 -17.71 6.88 -0.28
CA TRP A 111 -17.37 6.58 -1.66
C TRP A 111 -18.06 5.29 -2.13
N ALA A 112 -18.07 4.23 -1.29
CA ALA A 112 -18.76 2.99 -1.63
C ALA A 112 -20.28 3.21 -1.79
N TRP A 113 -20.87 4.08 -0.96
CA TRP A 113 -22.28 4.48 -1.06
C TRP A 113 -22.56 5.31 -2.32
N LYS A 114 -21.72 6.31 -2.64
CA LYS A 114 -21.77 7.12 -3.86
C LYS A 114 -21.74 6.24 -5.11
N GLN A 115 -20.81 5.28 -5.17
CA GLN A 115 -20.68 4.34 -6.28
C GLN A 115 -21.93 3.45 -6.44
N ALA A 116 -22.48 2.91 -5.36
CA ALA A 116 -23.71 2.12 -5.42
C ALA A 116 -24.93 2.96 -5.83
N ASN A 117 -25.06 4.21 -5.33
CA ASN A 117 -26.10 5.15 -5.75
C ASN A 117 -26.01 5.46 -7.25
N THR A 118 -24.81 5.73 -7.79
CA THR A 118 -24.61 5.96 -9.24
C THR A 118 -24.96 4.72 -10.06
N LEU A 119 -24.63 3.52 -9.58
CA LEU A 119 -25.01 2.27 -10.25
C LEU A 119 -26.53 2.03 -10.22
N ALA A 120 -27.20 2.35 -9.10
CA ALA A 120 -28.64 2.14 -8.95
C ALA A 120 -29.52 3.09 -9.80
N GLN A 121 -28.94 4.08 -10.49
CA GLN A 121 -29.61 4.90 -11.51
C GLN A 121 -29.83 4.15 -12.83
N ASP A 122 -29.01 3.15 -13.12
CA ASP A 122 -29.18 2.24 -14.26
C ASP A 122 -30.15 1.11 -13.86
N PRO A 123 -31.32 0.95 -14.51
CA PRO A 123 -32.25 -0.13 -14.21
C PRO A 123 -31.63 -1.54 -14.30
N ASP A 124 -30.67 -1.75 -15.21
CA ASP A 124 -29.98 -3.04 -15.34
C ASP A 124 -29.01 -3.28 -14.19
N LEU A 125 -28.51 -2.25 -13.51
CA LEU A 125 -27.56 -2.36 -12.39
C LEU A 125 -28.21 -2.11 -11.02
N HIS A 126 -29.50 -1.77 -10.99
CA HIS A 126 -30.29 -1.61 -9.77
C HIS A 126 -30.28 -2.90 -8.92
N GLY A 127 -30.08 -2.73 -7.61
CA GLY A 127 -29.96 -3.84 -6.66
C GLY A 127 -28.70 -4.73 -6.83
N ALA A 128 -27.75 -4.38 -7.69
CA ALA A 128 -26.49 -5.11 -7.80
C ALA A 128 -25.55 -4.85 -6.61
N MET A 129 -24.82 -5.89 -6.19
CA MET A 129 -23.72 -5.79 -5.25
C MET A 129 -22.58 -4.97 -5.88
N PHE A 130 -22.26 -3.83 -5.28
CA PHE A 130 -21.03 -3.11 -5.62
C PHE A 130 -19.82 -3.83 -4.98
N ALA A 131 -18.83 -4.16 -5.81
CA ALA A 131 -17.59 -4.80 -5.40
C ALA A 131 -16.36 -3.90 -5.69
N PRO A 132 -15.84 -3.17 -4.69
CA PRO A 132 -14.62 -2.41 -4.88
C PRO A 132 -13.42 -3.35 -5.08
N ILE A 133 -12.47 -2.91 -5.91
CA ILE A 133 -11.19 -3.55 -6.15
C ILE A 133 -10.13 -2.67 -5.51
N VAL A 134 -9.73 -3.05 -4.30
CA VAL A 134 -8.64 -2.38 -3.58
C VAL A 134 -7.32 -2.89 -4.15
N LEU A 135 -6.50 -1.97 -4.64
CA LEU A 135 -5.18 -2.27 -5.18
C LEU A 135 -4.10 -1.72 -4.24
N GLY A 136 -2.89 -2.25 -4.35
CA GLY A 136 -1.73 -1.62 -3.74
C GLY A 136 -0.43 -2.13 -4.35
N SER A 137 0.50 -1.23 -4.61
CA SER A 137 1.81 -1.56 -5.17
C SER A 137 2.89 -0.85 -4.37
N ASP A 138 3.94 -1.60 -4.04
CA ASP A 138 5.13 -1.07 -3.38
C ASP A 138 6.34 -1.91 -3.84
N LYS A 139 7.52 -1.29 -3.97
CA LYS A 139 8.71 -1.89 -4.60
C LYS A 139 9.74 -2.20 -3.51
N THR A 140 10.04 -3.48 -3.31
CA THR A 140 10.78 -3.96 -2.12
C THR A 140 12.07 -4.70 -2.47
N THR A 141 13.06 -4.55 -1.60
CA THR A 141 14.38 -5.19 -1.69
C THR A 141 14.35 -6.59 -1.05
N VAL A 142 15.04 -7.58 -1.66
CA VAL A 142 15.14 -8.95 -1.08
C VAL A 142 16.55 -9.36 -0.66
N SER A 143 17.60 -8.68 -1.14
CA SER A 143 19.01 -9.03 -0.89
C SER A 143 19.72 -8.05 0.03
N VAL A 144 19.70 -8.33 1.34
CA VAL A 144 20.52 -7.62 2.34
C VAL A 144 22.01 -7.80 2.03
N GLY A 145 22.79 -6.73 2.11
CA GLY A 145 24.25 -6.75 1.93
C GLY A 145 24.78 -6.67 0.49
N THR A 146 23.97 -6.95 -0.53
CA THR A 146 24.37 -6.78 -1.94
C THR A 146 23.46 -5.89 -2.78
N GLY A 147 22.22 -5.59 -2.33
CA GLY A 147 21.38 -4.52 -2.88
C GLY A 147 20.87 -4.65 -4.33
N GLN A 148 21.18 -5.74 -5.05
CA GLN A 148 20.92 -5.86 -6.49
C GLN A 148 19.55 -6.45 -6.86
N ASN A 149 18.89 -7.18 -5.95
CA ASN A 149 17.62 -7.86 -6.23
C ASN A 149 16.43 -7.12 -5.63
N GLU A 150 15.53 -6.69 -6.52
CA GLU A 150 14.34 -5.90 -6.25
C GLU A 150 13.14 -6.55 -6.94
N TYR A 151 11.96 -6.46 -6.33
CA TYR A 151 10.71 -6.88 -6.94
C TYR A 151 9.64 -5.82 -6.74
N TYR A 152 8.79 -5.63 -7.76
CA TYR A 152 7.66 -4.71 -7.68
C TYR A 152 6.32 -5.47 -7.69
N PRO A 153 5.90 -6.05 -6.56
CA PRO A 153 4.59 -6.69 -6.43
C PRO A 153 3.44 -5.67 -6.54
N LEU A 154 2.39 -6.08 -7.24
CA LEU A 154 1.07 -5.48 -7.20
C LEU A 154 0.12 -6.43 -6.46
N TYR A 155 -0.67 -5.92 -5.53
CA TYR A 155 -1.65 -6.67 -4.74
C TYR A 155 -3.09 -6.27 -5.07
N ILE A 156 -4.02 -7.20 -4.82
CA ILE A 156 -5.47 -7.04 -5.00
C ILE A 156 -6.25 -7.56 -3.80
N SER A 157 -7.32 -6.86 -3.44
CA SER A 157 -8.25 -7.21 -2.37
C SER A 157 -9.68 -6.77 -2.70
N LEU A 158 -10.65 -7.64 -2.44
CA LEU A 158 -12.07 -7.33 -2.49
C LEU A 158 -12.43 -6.30 -1.41
N GLY A 159 -13.03 -5.19 -1.82
CA GLY A 159 -13.40 -4.09 -0.94
C GLY A 159 -14.41 -4.45 0.15
N ASN A 160 -15.27 -5.44 -0.15
CA ASN A 160 -16.37 -5.88 0.72
C ASN A 160 -15.92 -6.61 2.00
N VAL A 161 -14.68 -7.10 2.09
CA VAL A 161 -14.20 -7.78 3.30
C VAL A 161 -13.79 -6.76 4.36
N ARG A 162 -14.20 -6.98 5.61
CA ARG A 162 -13.92 -6.06 6.72
C ARG A 162 -12.43 -5.99 7.05
N ASN A 163 -12.01 -4.85 7.60
CA ASN A 163 -10.60 -4.50 7.80
C ASN A 163 -9.78 -5.59 8.54
N HIS A 164 -10.36 -6.26 9.54
CA HIS A 164 -9.66 -7.32 10.28
C HIS A 164 -9.35 -8.55 9.42
N VAL A 165 -10.24 -8.94 8.50
CA VAL A 165 -10.01 -10.04 7.54
C VAL A 165 -8.87 -9.70 6.58
N ARG A 166 -8.86 -8.46 6.06
CA ARG A 166 -7.83 -7.97 5.14
C ARG A 166 -6.46 -7.89 5.81
N ARG A 167 -6.39 -7.35 7.04
CA ARG A 167 -5.19 -7.32 7.89
C ARG A 167 -4.69 -8.71 8.29
N ALA A 168 -5.59 -9.67 8.51
CA ALA A 168 -5.20 -11.05 8.83
C ALA A 168 -4.69 -11.85 7.62
N HIS A 169 -4.74 -11.28 6.41
CA HIS A 169 -4.24 -11.87 5.16
C HIS A 169 -4.78 -13.28 4.85
N ARG A 170 -6.02 -13.61 5.28
CA ARG A 170 -6.70 -14.90 5.01
C ARG A 170 -7.15 -15.03 3.55
N ASN A 171 -6.22 -14.97 2.60
CA ASN A 171 -6.46 -14.79 1.16
C ASN A 171 -7.25 -13.52 0.77
N ALA A 172 -7.66 -12.69 1.73
CA ALA A 172 -8.33 -11.40 1.50
C ALA A 172 -7.43 -10.33 0.84
N LEU A 173 -6.11 -10.54 0.83
CA LEU A 173 -5.13 -9.74 0.09
C LEU A 173 -4.19 -10.72 -0.62
N GLN A 174 -4.21 -10.71 -1.95
CA GLN A 174 -3.45 -11.61 -2.81
C GLN A 174 -2.51 -10.85 -3.73
N LEU A 175 -1.43 -11.52 -4.14
CA LEU A 175 -0.47 -11.00 -5.09
C LEU A 175 -1.05 -11.12 -6.50
N LEU A 176 -1.30 -9.99 -7.15
CA LEU A 176 -1.89 -9.89 -8.48
C LEU A 176 -0.81 -9.99 -9.58
N ALA A 177 0.31 -9.30 -9.41
CA ALA A 177 1.38 -9.26 -10.41
C ALA A 177 2.76 -9.00 -9.81
N PHE A 178 3.80 -9.30 -10.58
CA PHE A 178 5.12 -8.68 -10.47
C PHE A 178 5.31 -7.75 -11.68
N LEU A 179 5.35 -6.45 -11.41
CA LEU A 179 5.59 -5.41 -12.41
C LEU A 179 7.07 -5.35 -12.78
N ALA A 180 7.36 -5.11 -14.04
CA ALA A 180 8.72 -4.91 -14.50
C ALA A 180 9.26 -3.59 -13.95
N ILE A 181 10.33 -3.59 -13.16
CA ILE A 181 10.99 -2.34 -12.71
C ILE A 181 11.87 -1.81 -13.85
N PRO A 182 11.65 -0.62 -14.40
CA PRO A 182 12.45 -0.04 -15.49
C PRO A 182 13.76 0.50 -14.95
N LYS A 183 14.88 0.12 -15.57
CA LYS A 183 16.14 0.03 -14.85
C LYS A 183 17.33 0.16 -15.87
N THR A 184 18.14 1.23 -15.86
CA THR A 184 19.08 1.70 -16.95
C THR A 184 20.50 2.19 -16.50
N GLY A 185 21.35 2.66 -17.43
CA GLY A 185 22.65 3.27 -17.10
C GLY A 185 22.52 4.62 -16.37
N ARG A 186 23.49 5.00 -15.53
CA ARG A 186 23.45 6.26 -14.73
C ARG A 186 23.40 7.54 -15.57
N ASP A 187 23.98 7.47 -16.76
CA ASP A 187 23.90 8.47 -17.82
C ASP A 187 22.48 8.71 -18.35
N GLU A 188 21.63 7.67 -18.31
CA GLU A 188 20.25 7.68 -18.79
C GLU A 188 19.20 7.78 -17.67
N GLN A 189 19.57 7.55 -16.41
CA GLN A 189 18.60 7.36 -15.31
C GLN A 189 17.72 8.59 -15.03
N ASP A 190 18.26 9.79 -15.21
CA ASP A 190 17.53 11.05 -15.06
C ASP A 190 17.03 11.64 -16.39
N SER A 191 17.21 10.97 -17.53
CA SER A 191 16.71 11.47 -18.82
C SER A 191 15.19 11.63 -18.80
N VAL A 192 14.67 12.63 -19.52
CA VAL A 192 13.22 12.93 -19.52
C VAL A 192 12.49 11.78 -20.20
N GLU A 193 13.09 11.25 -21.25
CA GLU A 193 12.69 10.13 -22.09
C GLU A 193 12.59 8.84 -21.27
N PHE A 194 13.63 8.50 -20.50
CA PHE A 194 13.60 7.32 -19.64
C PHE A 194 12.59 7.49 -18.51
N ARG A 195 12.60 8.61 -17.77
CA ARG A 195 11.63 8.84 -16.68
C ARG A 195 10.18 8.85 -17.18
N ARG A 196 9.92 9.36 -18.38
CA ARG A 196 8.62 9.23 -19.07
C ARG A 196 8.28 7.78 -19.37
N PHE A 197 9.21 7.03 -19.97
CA PHE A 197 9.02 5.62 -20.26
C PHE A 197 8.74 4.80 -18.98
N ARG A 198 9.41 5.10 -17.85
CA ARG A 198 9.13 4.49 -16.54
C ARG A 198 7.64 4.63 -16.17
N ARG A 199 7.10 5.84 -16.29
CA ARG A 199 5.69 6.16 -16.02
C ARG A 199 4.74 5.46 -17.00
N GLN A 200 4.99 5.60 -18.31
CA GLN A 200 4.16 5.02 -19.37
C GLN A 200 4.01 3.51 -19.22
N LEU A 201 5.11 2.81 -18.92
CA LEU A 201 5.09 1.37 -18.71
C LEU A 201 4.25 0.98 -17.50
N PHE A 202 4.43 1.65 -16.35
CA PHE A 202 3.70 1.33 -15.12
C PHE A 202 2.19 1.41 -15.34
N HIS A 203 1.71 2.54 -15.90
CA HIS A 203 0.30 2.74 -16.23
C HIS A 203 -0.22 1.79 -17.31
N THR A 204 0.58 1.49 -18.34
CA THR A 204 0.18 0.53 -19.39
C THR A 204 0.10 -0.89 -18.84
N SER A 205 0.98 -1.28 -17.91
CA SER A 205 0.97 -2.59 -17.26
C SER A 205 -0.27 -2.76 -16.39
N LEU A 206 -0.58 -1.77 -15.55
CA LEU A 206 -1.82 -1.73 -14.76
C LEU A 206 -3.08 -1.80 -15.64
N ALA A 207 -3.13 -1.00 -16.72
CA ALA A 207 -4.25 -1.01 -17.65
C ALA A 207 -4.42 -2.36 -18.37
N ARG A 208 -3.31 -3.04 -18.73
CA ARG A 208 -3.34 -4.37 -19.35
C ARG A 208 -3.81 -5.44 -18.36
N ILE A 209 -3.25 -5.49 -17.15
CA ILE A 209 -3.61 -6.44 -16.09
C ILE A 209 -5.10 -6.36 -15.76
N LEU A 210 -5.62 -5.15 -15.56
CA LEU A 210 -7.01 -4.91 -15.12
C LEU A 210 -8.04 -5.01 -16.26
N MET A 211 -7.63 -5.32 -17.50
CA MET A 211 -8.54 -5.28 -18.65
C MET A 211 -9.71 -6.26 -18.54
N SER A 212 -9.53 -7.42 -17.88
CA SER A 212 -10.59 -8.44 -17.73
C SER A 212 -11.78 -7.99 -16.85
N VAL A 213 -11.54 -7.12 -15.85
CA VAL A 213 -12.63 -6.59 -15.01
C VAL A 213 -13.41 -5.44 -15.68
N LYS A 214 -12.85 -4.79 -16.72
CA LYS A 214 -13.41 -3.58 -17.34
C LYS A 214 -14.87 -3.71 -17.79
N ALA A 215 -15.24 -4.85 -18.39
CA ALA A 215 -16.61 -5.09 -18.84
C ALA A 215 -17.60 -5.14 -17.65
N TRP A 216 -17.18 -5.78 -16.55
CA TRP A 216 -17.95 -6.00 -15.33
C TRP A 216 -18.02 -4.77 -14.41
N MET A 217 -17.44 -3.64 -14.84
CA MET A 217 -17.64 -2.32 -14.22
C MET A 217 -18.81 -1.53 -14.84
N LYS A 218 -19.34 -1.97 -15.98
CA LYS A 218 -20.57 -1.44 -16.63
C LYS A 218 -21.71 -2.47 -16.71
N LYS A 219 -21.47 -3.73 -16.38
CA LYS A 219 -22.46 -4.83 -16.45
C LYS A 219 -22.35 -5.72 -15.23
N ALA A 220 -23.48 -6.15 -14.70
CA ALA A 220 -23.48 -7.11 -13.60
C ALA A 220 -23.03 -8.50 -14.08
N ARG A 221 -22.09 -9.11 -13.37
CA ARG A 221 -21.74 -10.53 -13.47
C ARG A 221 -22.56 -11.33 -12.47
N VAL A 222 -22.98 -12.55 -12.80
CA VAL A 222 -23.61 -13.45 -11.82
C VAL A 222 -22.52 -14.31 -11.20
N THR A 223 -22.20 -14.06 -9.94
CA THR A 223 -21.08 -14.69 -9.22
C THR A 223 -21.61 -15.39 -7.97
N GLN A 224 -21.10 -16.59 -7.68
CA GLN A 224 -21.43 -17.32 -6.44
C GLN A 224 -20.65 -16.75 -5.26
N CYS A 225 -21.32 -16.50 -4.14
CA CYS A 225 -20.72 -16.03 -2.90
C CYS A 225 -20.46 -17.18 -1.92
N GLY A 226 -19.55 -16.97 -0.97
CA GLY A 226 -19.19 -17.96 0.07
C GLY A 226 -20.32 -18.36 1.02
N ASP A 227 -21.47 -17.66 1.00
CA ASP A 227 -22.71 -18.05 1.68
C ASP A 227 -23.65 -18.89 0.79
N GLY A 228 -23.13 -19.44 -0.32
CA GLY A 228 -23.85 -20.27 -1.27
C GLY A 228 -24.74 -19.51 -2.27
N HIS A 229 -25.04 -18.23 -2.03
CA HIS A 229 -25.97 -17.46 -2.84
C HIS A 229 -25.30 -16.88 -4.09
N PHE A 230 -26.01 -16.87 -5.22
CA PHE A 230 -25.59 -16.17 -6.42
C PHE A 230 -26.03 -14.70 -6.37
N ARG A 231 -25.12 -13.77 -6.66
CA ARG A 231 -25.39 -12.32 -6.65
C ARG A 231 -25.02 -11.67 -7.98
N ARG A 232 -25.72 -10.59 -8.31
CA ARG A 232 -25.41 -9.68 -9.42
C ARG A 232 -24.30 -8.73 -8.94
N VAL A 233 -23.06 -8.93 -9.37
CA VAL A 233 -21.88 -8.18 -8.92
C VAL A 233 -21.44 -7.18 -9.98
N VAL A 234 -21.23 -5.92 -9.59
CA VAL A 234 -20.63 -4.87 -10.44
C VAL A 234 -19.37 -4.35 -9.75
N TYR A 235 -18.25 -4.39 -10.47
CA TYR A 235 -16.95 -4.03 -9.92
C TYR A 235 -16.66 -2.52 -10.02
N GLY A 236 -15.70 -2.02 -9.24
CA GLY A 236 -15.15 -0.67 -9.37
C GLY A 236 -13.74 -0.59 -8.81
N LEU A 237 -12.84 0.15 -9.45
CA LEU A 237 -11.48 0.34 -8.92
C LEU A 237 -11.53 1.27 -7.70
N GLY A 238 -10.82 0.92 -6.62
CA GLY A 238 -10.61 1.78 -5.46
C GLY A 238 -10.79 1.12 -4.08
N PRO A 239 -10.08 1.60 -3.04
CA PRO A 239 -8.97 2.57 -3.09
C PRO A 239 -7.67 1.98 -3.69
N TYR A 240 -6.66 2.83 -3.88
CA TYR A 240 -5.29 2.43 -4.21
C TYR A 240 -4.35 2.76 -3.05
N ILE A 241 -3.65 1.74 -2.54
CA ILE A 241 -2.70 1.83 -1.44
C ILE A 241 -1.29 2.05 -1.99
N ALA A 242 -0.69 3.19 -1.64
CA ALA A 242 0.60 3.65 -2.14
C ALA A 242 1.25 4.60 -1.13
N ASP A 243 2.58 4.70 -1.16
CA ASP A 243 3.34 5.72 -0.41
C ASP A 243 3.29 7.10 -1.11
N TYR A 244 4.05 8.11 -0.67
CA TYR A 244 3.98 9.45 -1.29
C TYR A 244 4.55 9.50 -2.74
N PRO A 245 5.81 9.09 -3.00
CA PRO A 245 6.34 8.90 -4.36
C PRO A 245 5.39 8.14 -5.29
N GLU A 246 4.81 7.04 -4.82
CA GLU A 246 3.93 6.21 -5.63
C GLU A 246 2.54 6.84 -5.84
N GLN A 247 1.99 7.55 -4.86
CA GLN A 247 0.80 8.39 -5.04
C GLN A 247 1.01 9.46 -6.14
N CYS A 248 2.20 10.05 -6.24
CA CYS A 248 2.55 10.98 -7.30
C CYS A 248 2.72 10.30 -8.68
N LEU A 249 3.30 9.09 -8.73
CA LEU A 249 3.35 8.28 -9.96
C LEU A 249 1.94 7.94 -10.47
N LEU A 250 1.08 7.45 -9.58
CA LEU A 250 -0.32 7.10 -9.85
C LEU A 250 -1.14 8.30 -10.34
N ALA A 251 -1.04 9.44 -9.66
CA ALA A 251 -1.79 10.64 -9.99
C ALA A 251 -1.22 11.43 -11.18
N CYS A 252 -0.06 11.03 -11.73
CA CYS A 252 0.71 11.83 -12.69
C CYS A 252 0.97 13.26 -12.18
N VAL A 253 1.42 13.36 -10.93
CA VAL A 253 1.74 14.61 -10.22
C VAL A 253 3.23 14.72 -9.94
N VAL A 254 3.77 15.93 -10.01
CA VAL A 254 5.18 16.26 -9.76
C VAL A 254 5.50 16.14 -8.28
N SER A 255 6.61 15.47 -7.93
CA SER A 255 7.08 15.38 -6.54
C SER A 255 7.33 16.77 -5.95
N GLY A 256 6.89 16.98 -4.69
CA GLY A 256 6.77 18.28 -4.04
C GLY A 256 5.34 18.81 -4.00
N TRP A 257 4.44 18.36 -4.89
CA TRP A 257 3.03 18.74 -4.88
C TRP A 257 2.16 17.74 -4.11
N CYS A 258 0.97 18.19 -3.69
CA CYS A 258 -0.07 17.29 -3.21
C CYS A 258 -0.74 16.54 -4.39
N PRO A 259 -0.87 15.20 -4.35
CA PRO A 259 -1.55 14.43 -5.40
C PRO A 259 -3.08 14.50 -5.32
N ARG A 260 -3.63 15.13 -4.26
CA ARG A 260 -5.08 15.25 -3.98
C ARG A 260 -5.66 16.63 -4.19
N CYS A 261 -5.06 17.68 -3.63
CA CYS A 261 -5.54 19.06 -3.77
C CYS A 261 -4.62 19.89 -4.68
N ILE A 262 -5.06 21.10 -4.96
CA ILE A 262 -4.37 22.03 -5.87
C ILE A 262 -3.35 22.95 -5.17
N SER A 263 -3.13 22.78 -3.85
CA SER A 263 -2.20 23.60 -3.06
C SER A 263 -0.80 23.69 -3.71
N PRO A 264 -0.22 24.89 -3.87
CA PRO A 264 1.10 25.06 -4.46
C PRO A 264 2.19 24.30 -3.71
N SER A 265 3.16 23.71 -4.42
CA SER A 265 4.28 23.01 -3.76
C SER A 265 5.17 23.91 -2.89
N ALA A 266 5.09 25.23 -3.09
CA ALA A 266 5.80 26.25 -2.29
C ALA A 266 4.93 26.88 -1.19
N ASP A 267 3.66 26.49 -1.08
CA ASP A 267 2.71 26.96 -0.06
C ASP A 267 1.66 25.89 0.24
N LEU A 268 2.11 24.76 0.80
CA LEU A 268 1.23 23.62 1.11
C LEU A 268 0.36 23.85 2.36
N ASP A 269 0.73 24.80 3.23
CA ASP A 269 -0.03 25.19 4.43
C ASP A 269 -0.90 26.44 4.22
N GLY A 270 -0.89 27.01 3.00
CA GLY A 270 -1.57 28.25 2.63
C GLY A 270 -3.11 28.16 2.64
N ASP A 271 -3.77 28.92 1.77
CA ASP A 271 -5.23 29.00 1.77
C ASP A 271 -5.86 27.61 1.55
N GLN A 272 -6.52 27.08 2.60
CA GLN A 272 -6.97 25.69 2.68
C GLN A 272 -8.29 25.50 1.93
N SER A 273 -8.25 25.72 0.61
CA SER A 273 -9.39 25.48 -0.27
C SER A 273 -9.72 23.98 -0.33
N ASP A 274 -11.01 23.63 -0.21
CA ASP A 274 -11.56 22.29 -0.45
C ASP A 274 -11.53 21.87 -1.94
N VAL A 275 -10.53 22.36 -2.70
CA VAL A 275 -10.43 22.16 -4.14
C VAL A 275 -9.48 21.00 -4.43
N PHE A 276 -10.10 19.86 -4.74
CA PHE A 276 -9.42 18.62 -5.10
C PHE A 276 -9.12 18.55 -6.60
N ARG A 277 -8.03 17.87 -6.94
CA ARG A 277 -7.72 17.43 -8.30
C ARG A 277 -8.75 16.41 -8.73
N SER A 278 -9.09 16.42 -10.01
CA SER A 278 -10.04 15.50 -10.63
C SER A 278 -9.69 15.34 -12.11
N HIS A 279 -10.37 14.44 -12.81
CA HIS A 279 -10.23 14.33 -14.27
C HIS A 279 -10.62 15.64 -14.98
N GLU A 280 -11.66 16.34 -14.49
CA GLU A 280 -12.14 17.61 -15.02
C GLU A 280 -11.13 18.75 -14.80
N HIS A 281 -10.51 18.82 -13.62
CA HIS A 281 -9.44 19.78 -13.32
C HIS A 281 -8.20 19.54 -14.20
N THR A 282 -7.78 18.29 -14.32
CA THR A 282 -6.64 17.85 -15.16
C THR A 282 -6.89 18.13 -16.64
N GLU A 283 -8.11 17.92 -17.13
CA GLU A 283 -8.50 18.27 -18.51
C GLU A 283 -8.60 19.78 -18.73
N ALA A 284 -9.13 20.55 -17.77
CA ALA A 284 -9.18 22.01 -17.87
C ALA A 284 -7.78 22.63 -17.93
N ILE A 285 -6.79 22.12 -17.17
CA ILE A 285 -5.39 22.55 -17.28
C ILE A 285 -4.80 22.17 -18.63
N ARG A 286 -5.06 20.95 -19.13
CA ARG A 286 -4.59 20.48 -20.43
C ARG A 286 -5.06 21.38 -21.56
N GLN A 287 -6.34 21.75 -21.57
CA GLN A 287 -6.93 22.66 -22.56
C GLN A 287 -6.41 24.10 -22.41
N ALA A 288 -6.30 24.62 -21.18
CA ALA A 288 -5.86 25.99 -20.94
C ALA A 288 -4.38 26.25 -21.25
N PHE A 289 -3.54 25.21 -21.26
CA PHE A 289 -2.08 25.32 -21.44
C PHE A 289 -1.53 24.36 -22.51
N GLU A 290 -2.32 23.98 -23.51
CA GLU A 290 -1.92 23.02 -24.55
C GLU A 290 -0.54 23.38 -25.17
N GLY A 291 0.32 22.37 -25.30
CA GLY A 291 1.71 22.53 -25.75
C GLY A 291 2.68 23.13 -24.72
N ASN A 292 2.20 23.81 -23.66
CA ASN A 292 3.03 24.42 -22.63
C ASN A 292 3.24 23.50 -21.41
N LEU A 293 3.93 22.38 -21.64
CA LEU A 293 4.27 21.40 -20.60
C LEU A 293 5.00 22.03 -19.40
N LYS A 294 5.83 23.06 -19.64
CA LYS A 294 6.53 23.80 -18.57
C LYS A 294 5.54 24.46 -17.60
N LYS A 295 4.49 25.13 -18.11
CA LYS A 295 3.48 25.77 -17.26
C LYS A 295 2.58 24.77 -16.54
N MET A 296 2.31 23.60 -17.15
CA MET A 296 1.61 22.49 -16.46
C MET A 296 2.44 21.95 -15.28
N TRP A 297 3.74 21.72 -15.51
CA TRP A 297 4.68 21.19 -14.52
C TRP A 297 4.93 22.19 -13.36
N GLU A 298 5.38 23.40 -13.67
CA GLU A 298 5.76 24.40 -12.67
C GLU A 298 4.57 25.14 -12.05
N GLY A 299 3.45 25.26 -12.78
CA GLY A 299 2.29 26.02 -12.34
C GLY A 299 1.21 25.20 -11.63
N TYR A 300 1.15 23.89 -11.86
CA TYR A 300 0.08 23.02 -11.35
C TYR A 300 0.59 21.65 -10.85
N GLY A 301 1.89 21.35 -11.00
CA GLY A 301 2.45 20.04 -10.66
C GLY A 301 1.92 18.90 -11.51
N MET A 302 1.50 19.15 -12.75
CA MET A 302 0.84 18.16 -13.61
C MET A 302 1.80 17.56 -14.65
N ILE A 303 1.78 16.23 -14.79
CA ILE A 303 2.60 15.47 -15.73
C ILE A 303 1.73 14.97 -16.90
N ASP A 304 1.63 15.75 -17.97
CA ASP A 304 0.74 15.47 -19.12
C ASP A 304 1.34 14.51 -20.18
N ASP A 305 2.57 14.02 -19.98
CA ASP A 305 3.26 13.19 -20.96
C ASP A 305 2.87 11.69 -20.94
N VAL A 306 1.93 11.35 -20.04
CA VAL A 306 1.44 10.01 -19.65
C VAL A 306 -0.07 10.09 -19.42
N VAL A 307 -0.80 9.01 -19.75
CA VAL A 307 -2.21 8.84 -19.39
C VAL A 307 -2.31 7.92 -18.17
N PRO A 308 -2.91 8.35 -17.05
CA PRO A 308 -3.13 7.49 -15.88
C PRO A 308 -3.96 6.26 -16.23
N PHE A 309 -3.61 5.10 -15.68
CA PHE A 309 -4.29 3.83 -16.01
C PHE A 309 -5.80 3.86 -15.75
N THR A 310 -6.26 4.66 -14.76
CA THR A 310 -7.67 4.82 -14.41
C THR A 310 -8.52 5.42 -15.54
N ALA A 311 -7.94 6.25 -16.42
CA ALA A 311 -8.66 6.86 -17.54
C ALA A 311 -9.22 5.81 -18.54
N TYR A 312 -8.65 4.60 -18.56
CA TYR A 312 -9.16 3.49 -19.36
C TYR A 312 -10.38 2.77 -18.74
N PHE A 313 -10.83 3.13 -17.53
CA PHE A 313 -11.87 2.44 -16.78
C PHE A 313 -13.01 3.38 -16.32
N PRO A 314 -14.28 2.94 -16.35
CA PRO A 314 -15.40 3.77 -15.93
C PRO A 314 -15.42 3.97 -14.42
N ARG A 315 -15.89 5.14 -13.95
CA ARG A 315 -16.02 5.52 -12.53
C ARG A 315 -14.70 5.48 -11.71
N ALA A 316 -13.54 5.47 -12.38
CA ALA A 316 -12.23 5.47 -11.76
C ALA A 316 -11.51 6.82 -11.97
N ASN A 317 -11.43 7.64 -10.93
CA ASN A 317 -10.69 8.91 -10.91
C ASN A 317 -9.54 8.80 -9.91
N ILE A 318 -8.29 8.73 -10.36
CA ILE A 318 -7.17 8.37 -9.48
C ILE A 318 -7.00 9.33 -8.28
N HIS A 319 -7.31 10.63 -8.46
CA HIS A 319 -7.23 11.63 -7.39
C HIS A 319 -8.23 11.38 -6.25
N GLU A 320 -9.42 10.86 -6.56
CA GLU A 320 -10.36 10.34 -5.56
C GLU A 320 -9.83 9.04 -4.95
N LEU A 321 -9.30 8.12 -5.76
CA LEU A 321 -9.04 6.72 -5.37
C LEU A 321 -7.82 6.46 -4.49
N LEU A 322 -6.81 7.33 -4.41
CA LEU A 322 -5.66 7.12 -3.51
C LEU A 322 -6.15 6.92 -2.05
N SER A 323 -5.49 6.08 -1.25
CA SER A 323 -5.85 5.83 0.16
C SER A 323 -5.03 6.68 1.17
N PRO A 324 -5.43 6.76 2.45
CA PRO A 324 -4.57 7.31 3.51
C PRO A 324 -3.48 6.30 3.90
N ASP A 325 -2.23 6.75 4.07
CA ASP A 325 -1.13 5.87 4.48
C ASP A 325 -0.50 6.22 5.83
N LEU A 326 -1.01 5.55 6.88
CA LEU A 326 -0.49 5.63 8.24
C LEU A 326 1.01 5.31 8.37
N LEU A 327 1.58 4.50 7.47
CA LEU A 327 2.95 4.04 7.61
C LEU A 327 3.97 5.06 7.08
N HIS A 328 3.94 5.41 5.79
CA HIS A 328 4.96 6.27 5.20
C HIS A 328 4.67 7.76 5.38
N GLN A 329 3.39 8.19 5.44
CA GLN A 329 3.06 9.59 5.68
C GLN A 329 3.18 9.97 7.17
N VAL A 330 2.60 9.16 8.05
CA VAL A 330 2.46 9.48 9.47
C VAL A 330 3.63 8.95 10.31
N ILE A 331 3.85 7.63 10.33
CA ILE A 331 4.80 6.98 11.26
C ILE A 331 6.27 7.11 10.82
N LYS A 332 6.62 6.71 9.59
CA LYS A 332 7.99 6.86 9.05
C LYS A 332 8.23 8.34 8.71
N GLY A 333 7.36 8.96 7.91
CA GLY A 333 7.51 10.35 7.47
C GLY A 333 7.40 11.40 8.58
N THR A 334 6.18 11.70 9.04
CA THR A 334 5.98 12.86 9.93
C THR A 334 6.54 12.65 11.35
N PHE A 335 6.47 11.45 11.92
CA PHE A 335 7.10 11.19 13.20
C PHE A 335 8.62 11.01 13.09
N LYS A 336 9.10 9.94 12.44
CA LYS A 336 10.51 9.53 12.48
C LYS A 336 11.41 10.42 11.61
N ASP A 337 11.09 10.63 10.33
CA ASP A 337 11.94 11.42 9.43
C ASP A 337 11.90 12.93 9.74
N HIS A 338 10.76 13.45 10.21
CA HIS A 338 10.60 14.88 10.52
C HIS A 338 10.75 15.17 12.02
N LEU A 339 9.74 14.89 12.85
CA LEU A 339 9.70 15.40 14.24
C LEU A 339 10.82 14.88 15.14
N VAL A 340 11.21 13.60 15.03
CA VAL A 340 12.35 13.06 15.78
C VAL A 340 13.66 13.69 15.31
N SER A 341 13.85 13.87 13.99
CA SER A 341 15.04 14.53 13.42
C SER A 341 15.19 15.97 13.89
N TRP A 342 14.12 16.78 13.81
CA TRP A 342 14.17 18.20 14.19
C TRP A 342 14.39 18.42 15.68
N VAL A 343 13.89 17.51 16.52
CA VAL A 343 14.19 17.49 17.95
C VAL A 343 15.66 17.14 18.21
N VAL A 344 16.25 16.19 17.47
CA VAL A 344 17.69 15.89 17.58
C VAL A 344 18.52 17.10 17.14
N GLU A 345 18.22 17.67 15.99
CA GLU A 345 18.91 18.83 15.42
C GLU A 345 18.90 20.03 16.37
N TYR A 346 17.74 20.34 16.97
CA TYR A 346 17.64 21.34 18.02
C TYR A 346 18.52 21.02 19.24
N LEU A 347 18.52 19.77 19.72
CA LEU A 347 19.34 19.37 20.87
C LEU A 347 20.84 19.43 20.53
N GLU A 348 21.26 19.00 19.35
CA GLU A 348 22.66 19.03 18.90
C GLU A 348 23.20 20.45 18.71
N ALA A 349 22.34 21.40 18.33
CA ALA A 349 22.67 22.83 18.24
C ALA A 349 22.92 23.52 19.60
N GLN A 350 22.55 22.89 20.73
CA GLN A 350 22.76 23.48 22.06
C GLN A 350 24.23 23.42 22.51
N PRO A 351 24.70 24.33 23.39
CA PRO A 351 26.10 24.36 23.86
C PRO A 351 26.63 23.07 24.49
N ASN A 352 25.74 22.19 24.98
CA ASN A 352 26.04 20.88 25.55
C ASN A 352 25.36 19.73 24.77
N GLY A 353 25.02 19.92 23.50
CA GLY A 353 24.06 19.09 22.74
C GLY A 353 24.31 17.58 22.76
N LYS A 354 25.56 17.13 22.63
CA LYS A 354 25.92 15.70 22.76
C LYS A 354 25.50 15.09 24.11
N SER A 355 25.51 15.88 25.18
CA SER A 355 25.05 15.47 26.51
C SER A 355 23.53 15.43 26.60
N LEU A 356 22.82 16.35 25.92
CA LEU A 356 21.35 16.37 25.86
C LEU A 356 20.79 15.21 25.03
N VAL A 357 21.38 14.91 23.88
CA VAL A 357 21.00 13.72 23.08
C VAL A 357 21.25 12.44 23.90
N ALA A 358 22.40 12.32 24.56
CA ALA A 358 22.69 11.21 25.45
C ALA A 358 21.82 11.17 26.73
N GLU A 359 21.17 12.26 27.13
CA GLU A 359 20.17 12.30 28.21
C GLU A 359 18.81 11.83 27.70
N MET A 360 18.35 12.30 26.55
CA MET A 360 17.15 11.79 25.88
C MET A 360 17.24 10.27 25.64
N ASP A 361 18.37 9.80 25.11
CA ASP A 361 18.58 8.37 24.83
C ASP A 361 18.67 7.52 26.11
N ARG A 362 19.25 8.05 27.20
CA ARG A 362 19.19 7.40 28.53
C ARG A 362 17.77 7.33 29.09
N ARG A 363 16.93 8.36 28.89
CA ARG A 363 15.52 8.35 29.30
C ARG A 363 14.70 7.33 28.51
N ILE A 364 14.93 7.23 27.20
CA ILE A 364 14.34 6.20 26.34
C ILE A 364 14.72 4.80 26.85
N ALA A 365 15.99 4.56 27.19
CA ALA A 365 16.46 3.30 27.77
C ALA A 365 15.90 3.00 29.17
N ALA A 366 15.62 4.03 29.96
CA ALA A 366 15.01 3.93 31.29
C ALA A 366 13.50 3.62 31.28
N SER A 367 12.87 3.51 30.10
CA SER A 367 11.45 3.14 29.97
C SER A 367 11.12 1.84 30.72
N PRO A 368 10.06 1.82 31.54
CA PRO A 368 9.72 0.66 32.37
C PRO A 368 9.26 -0.54 31.52
N LEU A 369 9.42 -1.74 32.07
CA LEU A 369 8.93 -2.97 31.44
C LEU A 369 7.40 -3.00 31.40
N PHE A 370 6.82 -3.09 30.21
CA PHE A 370 5.39 -3.23 30.01
C PHE A 370 5.09 -4.15 28.81
N SER A 371 3.97 -4.87 28.84
CA SER A 371 3.58 -5.78 27.76
C SER A 371 3.23 -5.00 26.48
N GLY A 372 3.78 -5.41 25.33
CA GLY A 372 3.64 -4.66 24.07
C GLY A 372 4.47 -3.37 23.99
N LEU A 373 5.42 -3.15 24.90
CA LEU A 373 6.40 -2.05 24.82
C LEU A 373 7.79 -2.59 24.47
N ARG A 374 8.33 -2.22 23.30
CA ARG A 374 9.69 -2.59 22.89
C ARG A 374 10.71 -1.87 23.78
N ARG A 375 11.80 -2.55 24.13
CA ARG A 375 12.93 -1.95 24.85
C ARG A 375 13.94 -1.34 23.90
N PHE A 376 14.54 -0.25 24.34
CA PHE A 376 15.57 0.49 23.62
C PHE A 376 16.81 0.66 24.53
N PRO A 377 17.57 -0.42 24.81
CA PRO A 377 18.57 -0.44 25.89
C PRO A 377 19.73 0.56 25.70
N GLU A 378 20.00 0.98 24.47
CA GLU A 378 21.02 1.97 24.09
C GLU A 378 20.38 3.26 23.54
N GLY A 379 19.14 3.55 23.96
CA GLY A 379 18.33 4.62 23.38
C GLY A 379 18.04 4.35 21.91
N ARG A 380 18.17 5.36 21.06
CA ARG A 380 17.88 5.30 19.62
C ARG A 380 19.06 4.86 18.74
N GLY A 381 20.17 4.37 19.31
CA GLY A 381 21.44 4.12 18.63
C GLY A 381 21.49 3.02 17.54
N PHE A 382 20.36 2.63 16.95
CA PHE A 382 20.26 1.60 15.93
C PHE A 382 20.67 2.12 14.55
N LYS A 383 21.40 1.29 13.79
CA LYS A 383 21.81 1.59 12.41
C LYS A 383 20.69 1.48 11.39
N GLN A 384 19.61 0.77 11.74
CA GLN A 384 18.48 0.43 10.88
C GLN A 384 17.20 0.57 11.71
N TRP A 385 16.13 1.10 11.12
CA TRP A 385 14.88 1.45 11.81
C TRP A 385 13.67 0.86 11.08
N THR A 386 13.02 -0.15 11.67
CA THR A 386 11.79 -0.69 11.11
C THR A 386 10.59 0.25 11.34
N GLY A 387 9.49 -0.01 10.63
CA GLY A 387 8.20 0.60 10.94
C GLY A 387 7.73 0.34 12.38
N ASN A 388 8.16 -0.76 13.00
CA ASN A 388 7.80 -1.11 14.39
C ASN A 388 8.71 -0.44 15.43
N ASP A 389 9.98 -0.21 15.13
CA ASP A 389 10.84 0.63 15.97
C ASP A 389 10.30 2.04 16.05
N SER A 390 9.85 2.58 14.91
CA SER A 390 9.18 3.89 14.83
C SER A 390 7.89 3.91 15.69
N LYS A 391 6.98 2.93 15.52
CA LYS A 391 5.76 2.80 16.34
C LYS A 391 6.04 2.67 17.84
N ALA A 392 7.13 2.01 18.22
CA ALA A 392 7.49 1.82 19.62
C ALA A 392 8.18 3.06 20.23
N LEU A 393 9.00 3.78 19.46
CA LEU A 393 9.57 5.06 19.89
C LEU A 393 8.47 6.08 20.18
N MET A 394 7.42 6.15 19.36
CA MET A 394 6.23 6.99 19.62
C MET A 394 5.62 6.76 21.02
N LYS A 395 5.65 5.52 21.54
CA LYS A 395 5.10 5.19 22.87
C LYS A 395 5.93 5.80 24.03
N VAL A 396 7.18 6.24 23.79
CA VAL A 396 8.13 6.70 24.84
C VAL A 396 8.80 8.05 24.57
N PHE A 397 8.62 8.65 23.38
CA PHE A 397 9.39 9.84 22.97
C PHE A 397 9.04 11.11 23.76
N ILE A 398 7.76 11.38 24.02
CA ILE A 398 7.31 12.57 24.78
C ILE A 398 7.98 12.66 26.17
N PRO A 399 7.91 11.65 27.06
CA PRO A 399 8.55 11.74 28.38
C PRO A 399 10.10 11.78 28.31
N ALA A 400 10.71 11.38 27.19
CA ALA A 400 12.16 11.53 27.03
C ALA A 400 12.57 13.01 26.81
N ILE A 401 11.77 13.77 26.04
CA ILE A 401 12.14 15.13 25.60
C ILE A 401 11.70 16.25 26.55
N VAL A 402 10.74 16.00 27.45
CA VAL A 402 10.26 16.98 28.45
C VAL A 402 11.42 17.56 29.26
N GLY A 403 11.54 18.90 29.27
CA GLY A 403 12.62 19.61 29.97
C GLY A 403 14.00 19.50 29.33
N LEU A 404 14.11 18.93 28.12
CA LEU A 404 15.31 19.04 27.25
C LEU A 404 15.05 19.97 26.06
N VAL A 405 13.79 20.09 25.63
CA VAL A 405 13.32 21.00 24.57
C VAL A 405 12.27 21.98 25.11
N PRO A 406 12.00 23.10 24.41
CA PRO A 406 10.95 24.04 24.78
C PRO A 406 9.55 23.38 24.80
N ASP A 407 8.68 23.84 25.69
CA ASP A 407 7.34 23.26 25.88
C ASP A 407 6.51 23.24 24.58
N GLU A 408 6.67 24.22 23.69
CA GLU A 408 5.99 24.24 22.38
C GLU A 408 6.40 23.06 21.47
N MET A 409 7.66 22.62 21.50
CA MET A 409 8.07 21.39 20.80
C MET A 409 7.39 20.16 21.39
N VAL A 410 7.28 20.10 22.73
CA VAL A 410 6.57 19.00 23.42
C VAL A 410 5.09 19.00 23.04
N LYS A 411 4.44 20.17 22.98
CA LYS A 411 3.04 20.31 22.52
C LYS A 411 2.87 19.86 21.07
N ALA A 412 3.73 20.30 20.16
CA ALA A 412 3.69 19.89 18.74
C ALA A 412 3.76 18.36 18.59
N VAL A 413 4.73 17.72 19.25
CA VAL A 413 4.87 16.26 19.27
C VAL A 413 3.67 15.60 19.95
N SER A 414 3.10 16.19 21.01
CA SER A 414 1.94 15.65 21.73
C SER A 414 0.65 15.67 20.90
N CYS A 415 0.30 16.81 20.29
CA CYS A 415 -0.90 16.96 19.47
C CYS A 415 -0.85 16.06 18.22
N PHE A 416 0.32 15.98 17.57
CA PHE A 416 0.57 15.02 16.50
C PHE A 416 0.46 13.56 16.99
N THR A 417 0.93 13.25 18.21
CA THR A 417 0.84 11.90 18.78
C THR A 417 -0.62 11.49 19.08
N GLU A 418 -1.44 12.41 19.60
CA GLU A 418 -2.87 12.16 19.80
C GLU A 418 -3.59 11.99 18.46
N PHE A 419 -3.32 12.82 17.45
CA PHE A 419 -3.77 12.59 16.07
C PHE A 419 -3.45 11.15 15.61
N CYS A 420 -2.22 10.67 15.81
CA CYS A 420 -1.81 9.32 15.44
C CYS A 420 -2.63 8.22 16.13
N TYR A 421 -2.98 8.40 17.41
CA TYR A 421 -3.86 7.46 18.11
C TYR A 421 -5.31 7.52 17.62
N LEU A 422 -5.81 8.71 17.24
CA LEU A 422 -7.17 8.88 16.70
C LEU A 422 -7.34 8.20 15.34
N VAL A 423 -6.46 8.47 14.37
CA VAL A 423 -6.57 7.90 13.00
C VAL A 423 -6.26 6.39 12.91
N ARG A 424 -5.69 5.81 13.97
CA ARG A 424 -5.43 4.36 14.07
C ARG A 424 -6.61 3.55 14.62
N ARG A 425 -7.64 4.20 15.19
CA ARG A 425 -8.81 3.51 15.77
C ARG A 425 -9.53 2.66 14.72
N SER A 426 -10.01 1.48 15.12
CA SER A 426 -10.81 0.58 14.26
C SER A 426 -12.24 1.06 14.01
N ARG A 427 -12.66 2.11 14.71
CA ARG A 427 -13.94 2.78 14.60
C ARG A 427 -13.73 4.26 14.90
N ILE A 428 -14.11 5.10 13.96
CA ILE A 428 -13.99 6.57 14.04
C ILE A 428 -15.40 7.12 13.87
N ASP A 429 -15.84 8.01 14.75
CA ASP A 429 -17.13 8.70 14.62
C ASP A 429 -16.94 10.22 14.55
N GLU A 430 -18.04 10.95 14.36
CA GLU A 430 -18.03 12.41 14.18
C GLU A 430 -17.21 13.15 15.25
N LEU A 431 -17.28 12.75 16.54
CA LEU A 431 -16.48 13.40 17.59
C LEU A 431 -14.97 13.11 17.46
N VAL A 432 -14.63 11.93 16.95
CA VAL A 432 -13.23 11.54 16.69
C VAL A 432 -12.70 12.29 15.47
N LEU A 433 -13.54 12.55 14.45
CA LEU A 433 -13.17 13.43 13.32
C LEU A 433 -12.96 14.88 13.79
N ASP A 434 -13.88 15.43 14.59
CA ASP A 434 -13.76 16.81 15.09
C ASP A 434 -12.49 16.99 15.97
N ARG A 435 -12.12 15.96 16.76
CA ARG A 435 -10.85 15.96 17.52
C ARG A 435 -9.62 15.71 16.63
N ILE A 436 -9.74 14.99 15.51
CA ILE A 436 -8.65 14.85 14.52
C ILE A 436 -8.30 16.22 13.94
N ASP A 437 -9.29 16.99 13.49
CA ASP A 437 -9.07 18.33 12.93
C ASP A 437 -8.48 19.27 13.99
N GLN A 438 -8.98 19.20 15.22
CA GLN A 438 -8.43 19.98 16.33
C GLN A 438 -6.96 19.63 16.62
N CYS A 439 -6.59 18.35 16.65
CA CYS A 439 -5.19 17.94 16.83
C CYS A 439 -4.28 18.37 15.66
N ILE A 440 -4.80 18.43 14.43
CA ILE A 440 -4.07 18.96 13.28
C ILE A 440 -3.85 20.47 13.42
N ALA A 441 -4.88 21.23 13.82
CA ALA A 441 -4.77 22.66 14.07
C ALA A 441 -3.79 22.98 15.22
N GLU A 442 -3.93 22.30 16.37
CA GLU A 442 -3.00 22.38 17.50
C GLU A 442 -1.56 22.05 17.06
N PHE A 443 -1.36 21.02 16.22
CA PHE A 443 -0.05 20.68 15.67
C PHE A 443 0.51 21.75 14.72
N HIS A 444 -0.31 22.29 13.81
CA HIS A 444 0.08 23.34 12.85
C HIS A 444 0.40 24.67 13.54
N GLU A 445 -0.22 24.96 14.69
CA GLU A 445 0.14 26.08 15.55
C GLU A 445 1.47 25.83 16.26
N HIS A 446 1.56 24.77 17.07
CA HIS A 446 2.74 24.53 17.91
C HIS A 446 4.01 24.20 17.11
N ARG A 447 3.93 23.61 15.91
CA ARG A 447 5.14 23.28 15.13
C ARG A 447 5.92 24.51 14.65
N LYS A 448 5.33 25.71 14.66
CA LYS A 448 6.01 26.97 14.26
C LYS A 448 7.30 27.23 15.05
N ILE A 449 7.40 26.69 16.26
CA ILE A 449 8.61 26.69 17.09
C ILE A 449 9.87 26.16 16.36
N PHE A 450 9.72 25.26 15.38
CA PHE A 450 10.85 24.77 14.57
C PHE A 450 11.34 25.82 13.57
N ILE A 451 10.49 26.75 13.12
CA ILE A 451 10.90 27.93 12.34
C ILE A 451 11.45 29.01 13.27
N ASP A 452 10.78 29.30 14.39
CA ASP A 452 11.21 30.33 15.35
C ASP A 452 12.62 30.08 15.92
N LEU A 453 13.06 28.82 15.93
CA LEU A 453 14.38 28.37 16.40
C LEU A 453 15.37 28.05 15.26
N GLY A 454 15.01 28.33 14.00
CA GLY A 454 15.90 28.15 12.84
C GLY A 454 16.21 26.71 12.44
N ILE A 455 15.38 25.74 12.88
CA ILE A 455 15.48 24.32 12.49
C ILE A 455 14.80 24.06 11.14
N ARG A 456 13.85 24.93 10.75
CA ARG A 456 13.11 24.86 9.49
C ARG A 456 12.94 26.25 8.89
N ASP A 457 13.04 26.35 7.58
CA ASP A 457 12.59 27.54 6.82
C ASP A 457 11.07 27.47 6.55
N ASP A 458 10.54 26.26 6.34
CA ASP A 458 9.18 26.01 5.85
C ASP A 458 8.63 24.64 6.30
N PHE A 459 7.32 24.45 6.07
CA PHE A 459 6.60 23.17 6.22
C PHE A 459 5.99 22.68 4.89
N CYS A 460 6.60 23.00 3.75
CA CYS A 460 6.20 22.55 2.41
C CYS A 460 6.59 21.08 2.17
N LEU A 461 6.05 20.22 3.03
CA LEU A 461 6.38 18.82 3.20
C LEU A 461 5.12 18.00 2.92
N PRO A 462 4.98 17.41 1.70
CA PRO A 462 3.75 16.70 1.29
C PRO A 462 3.25 15.63 2.28
N ARG A 463 4.15 15.00 3.05
CA ARG A 463 3.79 14.03 4.10
C ARG A 463 3.12 14.69 5.32
N GLN A 464 3.52 15.90 5.73
CA GLN A 464 2.81 16.66 6.78
C GLN A 464 1.53 17.30 6.25
N HIS A 465 1.56 17.87 5.03
CA HIS A 465 0.36 18.37 4.37
C HIS A 465 -0.70 17.26 4.21
N SER A 466 -0.30 16.01 4.00
CA SER A 466 -1.25 14.87 3.86
C SER A 466 -2.20 14.70 5.05
N LEU A 467 -1.84 15.20 6.25
CA LEU A 467 -2.62 15.07 7.47
C LEU A 467 -3.99 15.73 7.37
N ILE A 468 -4.11 16.90 6.72
CA ILE A 468 -5.39 17.64 6.60
C ILE A 468 -6.45 16.81 5.85
N HIS A 469 -6.02 15.91 4.96
CA HIS A 469 -6.91 15.07 4.15
C HIS A 469 -7.49 13.88 4.93
N TYR A 470 -7.00 13.59 6.14
CA TYR A 470 -7.42 12.37 6.86
C TYR A 470 -8.91 12.34 7.19
N ARG A 471 -9.54 13.48 7.54
CA ARG A 471 -10.99 13.54 7.78
C ARG A 471 -11.79 13.08 6.56
N LEU A 472 -11.52 13.69 5.40
CA LEU A 472 -12.16 13.32 4.13
C LEU A 472 -11.93 11.84 3.80
N LEU A 473 -10.71 11.34 3.98
CA LEU A 473 -10.36 9.95 3.64
C LEU A 473 -11.02 8.92 4.55
N ILE A 474 -11.20 9.24 5.84
CA ILE A 474 -11.97 8.41 6.76
C ILE A 474 -13.45 8.40 6.35
N GLN A 475 -14.00 9.56 6.00
CA GLN A 475 -15.39 9.67 5.53
C GLN A 475 -15.61 8.88 4.23
N GLN A 476 -14.71 8.99 3.25
CA GLN A 476 -14.82 8.27 1.98
C GLN A 476 -14.60 6.76 2.12
N PHE A 477 -13.67 6.30 2.96
CA PHE A 477 -13.15 4.92 2.90
C PHE A 477 -13.17 4.11 4.21
N GLY A 478 -13.74 4.63 5.30
CA GLY A 478 -13.76 3.91 6.59
C GLY A 478 -12.47 4.10 7.39
N ALA A 479 -12.22 3.25 8.39
CA ALA A 479 -11.02 3.38 9.21
C ALA A 479 -9.74 3.08 8.39
N PRO A 480 -8.68 3.92 8.45
CA PRO A 480 -7.49 3.79 7.61
C PRO A 480 -6.75 2.45 7.73
N ASN A 481 -6.88 1.76 8.88
CA ASN A 481 -6.13 0.55 9.21
C ASN A 481 -6.38 -0.66 8.29
N GLY A 482 -7.43 -0.64 7.45
CA GLY A 482 -7.69 -1.67 6.42
C GLY A 482 -7.27 -1.27 5.01
N ILE A 483 -6.67 -0.09 4.83
CA ILE A 483 -6.39 0.54 3.53
C ILE A 483 -5.06 1.33 3.50
N CYS A 484 -4.15 1.10 4.46
CA CYS A 484 -2.80 1.70 4.49
C CYS A 484 -1.69 0.67 4.17
N SER A 485 -0.52 1.13 3.76
CA SER A 485 0.58 0.30 3.21
C SER A 485 1.17 -0.72 4.19
N SER A 486 0.90 -0.61 5.48
CA SER A 486 1.24 -1.69 6.44
C SER A 486 0.63 -3.06 6.08
N ILE A 487 -0.46 -3.10 5.31
CA ILE A 487 -1.02 -4.38 4.82
C ILE A 487 -0.26 -4.93 3.61
N THR A 488 0.42 -4.09 2.81
CA THR A 488 1.28 -4.54 1.72
C THR A 488 2.69 -4.86 2.24
N GLU A 489 3.23 -4.09 3.18
CA GLU A 489 4.51 -4.33 3.87
C GLU A 489 4.54 -5.73 4.51
N SER A 490 3.58 -6.05 5.41
CA SER A 490 3.50 -7.38 6.05
C SER A 490 3.19 -8.52 5.04
N LYS A 491 2.55 -8.20 3.89
CA LYS A 491 2.35 -9.17 2.81
C LYS A 491 3.62 -9.40 1.97
N HIS A 492 4.53 -8.44 1.83
CA HIS A 492 5.84 -8.64 1.17
C HIS A 492 6.64 -9.76 1.83
N ILE A 493 6.61 -9.86 3.16
CA ILE A 493 7.27 -10.91 3.93
C ILE A 493 6.89 -12.29 3.36
N LYS A 494 5.59 -12.56 3.21
CA LYS A 494 5.06 -13.86 2.77
C LYS A 494 5.03 -14.06 1.25
N ALA A 495 4.83 -13.00 0.48
CA ALA A 495 4.65 -13.07 -0.97
C ALA A 495 5.94 -12.85 -1.80
N VAL A 496 6.97 -12.23 -1.20
CA VAL A 496 8.21 -11.86 -1.90
C VAL A 496 9.44 -12.32 -1.12
N LYS A 497 9.65 -11.82 0.11
CA LYS A 497 10.88 -12.07 0.89
C LYS A 497 11.03 -13.57 1.24
N GLN A 498 9.97 -14.26 1.66
CA GLN A 498 10.01 -15.71 1.94
C GLN A 498 10.14 -16.59 0.69
N PRO A 499 9.36 -16.42 -0.40
CA PRO A 499 9.57 -17.15 -1.66
C PRO A 499 10.98 -16.96 -2.23
N TRP A 500 11.52 -15.73 -2.22
CA TRP A 500 12.90 -15.49 -2.65
C TRP A 500 13.92 -16.21 -1.76
N ARG A 501 13.75 -16.18 -0.42
CA ARG A 501 14.62 -16.90 0.53
C ARG A 501 14.61 -18.42 0.32
N ARG A 502 13.50 -19.00 -0.17
CA ARG A 502 13.34 -20.43 -0.51
C ARG A 502 13.89 -20.82 -1.90
N SER A 503 14.00 -19.87 -2.82
CA SER A 503 14.52 -20.10 -4.17
C SER A 503 16.02 -20.43 -4.19
N ASN A 504 16.51 -20.96 -5.31
CA ASN A 504 17.95 -21.09 -5.59
C ASN A 504 18.67 -19.73 -5.80
N ARG A 505 17.94 -18.61 -5.78
CA ARG A 505 18.40 -17.22 -6.02
C ARG A 505 18.97 -16.94 -7.41
N ASN A 506 18.97 -17.90 -8.34
CA ASN A 506 19.33 -17.71 -9.74
C ASN A 506 18.06 -17.53 -10.59
N GLN A 507 17.89 -16.35 -11.19
CA GLN A 507 16.66 -15.93 -11.91
C GLN A 507 15.36 -16.35 -11.17
N PRO A 508 15.23 -16.07 -9.86
CA PRO A 508 14.33 -16.84 -8.99
C PRO A 508 12.83 -16.55 -9.15
N LEU A 509 12.44 -15.62 -10.05
CA LEU A 509 11.06 -15.17 -10.21
C LEU A 509 10.11 -16.35 -10.46
N GLY A 510 10.40 -17.23 -11.43
CA GLY A 510 9.55 -18.39 -11.72
C GLY A 510 9.32 -19.33 -10.52
N GLN A 511 10.35 -19.53 -9.69
CA GLN A 511 10.23 -20.29 -8.43
C GLN A 511 9.35 -19.54 -7.41
N MET A 512 9.43 -18.21 -7.36
CA MET A 512 8.56 -17.36 -6.53
C MET A 512 7.11 -17.38 -7.01
N LEU A 513 6.84 -17.41 -8.32
CA LEU A 513 5.49 -17.54 -8.89
C LEU A 513 4.82 -18.84 -8.44
N LEU A 514 5.50 -19.98 -8.70
CA LEU A 514 5.01 -21.31 -8.32
C LEU A 514 4.87 -21.46 -6.81
N THR A 515 5.82 -20.94 -6.02
CA THR A 515 5.72 -20.93 -4.55
C THR A 515 4.48 -20.18 -4.07
N ASN A 516 4.17 -19.02 -4.65
CA ASN A 516 2.97 -18.26 -4.31
C ASN A 516 1.67 -18.97 -4.73
N GLN A 517 1.64 -19.57 -5.92
CA GLN A 517 0.49 -20.34 -6.42
C GLN A 517 0.19 -21.56 -5.52
N ARG A 518 1.23 -22.33 -5.15
CA ARG A 518 1.15 -23.47 -4.23
C ARG A 518 0.69 -23.05 -2.81
N LEU A 519 1.14 -21.89 -2.32
CA LEU A 519 0.70 -21.34 -1.03
C LEU A 519 -0.79 -20.92 -1.05
N ASP A 520 -1.23 -20.23 -2.10
CA ASP A 520 -2.64 -19.86 -2.28
C ASP A 520 -3.54 -21.11 -2.42
N LYS A 521 -3.09 -22.14 -3.17
CA LYS A 521 -3.75 -23.46 -3.29
C LYS A 521 -3.97 -24.14 -1.94
N MET A 522 -2.90 -24.34 -1.17
CA MET A 522 -2.99 -24.97 0.16
C MET A 522 -3.90 -24.17 1.12
N ALA A 523 -3.87 -22.84 1.05
CA ALA A 523 -4.75 -22.00 1.86
C ALA A 523 -6.23 -22.17 1.48
N ALA A 524 -6.56 -22.19 0.18
CA ALA A 524 -7.93 -22.41 -0.30
C ALA A 524 -8.44 -23.84 -0.03
N PHE A 525 -7.58 -24.86 -0.17
CA PHE A 525 -7.92 -26.23 0.18
C PHE A 525 -8.22 -26.39 1.67
N ARG A 526 -7.45 -25.72 2.55
CA ARG A 526 -7.75 -25.72 3.99
C ARG A 526 -9.12 -25.13 4.32
N VAL A 527 -9.56 -24.09 3.60
CA VAL A 527 -10.93 -23.57 3.72
C VAL A 527 -11.97 -24.61 3.31
N SER A 528 -11.76 -25.31 2.18
CA SER A 528 -12.62 -26.41 1.73
C SER A 528 -12.73 -27.53 2.79
N LEU A 529 -11.62 -27.90 3.43
CA LEU A 529 -11.61 -28.90 4.51
C LEU A 529 -12.34 -28.43 5.77
N ASN A 530 -12.22 -27.15 6.15
CA ASN A 530 -12.98 -26.57 7.26
C ASN A 530 -14.50 -26.62 7.00
N GLN A 531 -14.95 -26.25 5.79
CA GLN A 531 -16.37 -26.27 5.40
C GLN A 531 -16.99 -27.66 5.50
N ASN A 532 -16.24 -28.69 5.08
CA ASN A 532 -16.67 -30.08 5.10
C ASN A 532 -16.49 -30.76 6.48
N GLY A 533 -16.06 -30.01 7.51
CA GLY A 533 -15.82 -30.54 8.86
C GLY A 533 -14.65 -31.54 8.98
N ALA A 534 -13.83 -31.68 7.93
CA ALA A 534 -12.76 -32.66 7.84
C ALA A 534 -11.51 -32.28 8.66
N VAL A 535 -11.39 -31.00 9.05
CA VAL A 535 -10.31 -30.46 9.88
C VAL A 535 -10.96 -29.53 10.91
N PRO A 536 -10.56 -29.56 12.20
CA PRO A 536 -11.06 -28.59 13.18
C PRO A 536 -10.70 -27.17 12.73
N PRO A 537 -11.63 -26.20 12.87
CA PRO A 537 -11.40 -24.83 12.40
C PRO A 537 -10.11 -24.28 13.02
N ALA A 538 -9.27 -23.68 12.18
CA ALA A 538 -8.03 -23.06 12.64
C ALA A 538 -8.36 -22.08 13.78
N PRO A 539 -7.58 -22.06 14.89
CA PRO A 539 -7.83 -21.15 15.99
C PRO A 539 -7.99 -19.74 15.46
N GLN A 540 -9.14 -19.11 15.72
CA GLN A 540 -9.30 -17.71 15.39
C GLN A 540 -8.20 -16.96 16.14
N PRO A 541 -7.31 -16.19 15.48
CA PRO A 541 -6.55 -15.19 16.21
C PRO A 541 -7.60 -14.32 16.91
N ALA A 542 -7.48 -14.21 18.24
CA ALA A 542 -8.27 -13.28 19.01
C ALA A 542 -8.03 -11.85 18.48
N ASP A 543 -8.82 -10.88 18.95
CA ASP A 543 -8.58 -9.45 18.70
C ASP A 543 -7.31 -8.89 19.39
N GLN A 544 -6.30 -9.75 19.60
CA GLN A 544 -4.90 -9.34 19.70
C GLN A 544 -4.52 -8.63 18.40
N GLU A 545 -4.09 -7.38 18.52
CA GLU A 545 -3.40 -6.71 17.42
C GLU A 545 -2.22 -7.57 16.97
N THR A 546 -2.04 -7.75 15.66
CA THR A 546 -1.04 -8.66 15.08
C THR A 546 0.40 -8.12 15.18
N GLU A 547 0.87 -7.78 16.38
CA GLU A 547 2.27 -7.40 16.66
C GLU A 547 3.24 -8.58 16.44
N GLN A 548 2.76 -9.84 16.46
CA GLN A 548 3.62 -11.03 16.33
C GLN A 548 4.04 -11.41 14.89
N ALA A 549 3.39 -10.86 13.86
CA ALA A 549 3.74 -11.14 12.47
C ALA A 549 5.03 -10.42 12.02
N ASP A 550 5.32 -9.29 12.66
CA ASP A 550 6.28 -8.28 12.22
C ASP A 550 7.62 -8.37 12.99
N ASN A 551 7.96 -9.56 13.52
CA ASN A 551 9.19 -9.84 14.29
C ASN A 551 10.33 -10.38 13.39
N MET A 552 10.34 -10.02 12.11
CA MET A 552 11.50 -10.15 11.23
C MET A 552 11.99 -8.75 10.85
N GLU A 553 13.30 -8.62 10.62
CA GLU A 553 13.94 -7.36 10.27
C GLU A 553 13.42 -6.86 8.90
N ASP A 554 12.45 -5.94 8.93
CA ASP A 554 12.00 -5.18 7.77
C ASP A 554 12.89 -3.95 7.58
N ASP A 555 14.11 -4.25 7.10
CA ASP A 555 15.02 -3.31 6.48
C ASP A 555 14.45 -2.88 5.11
N ASP A 556 14.08 -1.61 4.96
CA ASP A 556 14.06 -0.91 3.68
C ASP A 556 14.33 0.59 3.97
N ASP A 557 15.59 0.98 3.88
CA ASP A 557 16.06 2.38 3.77
C ASP A 557 16.90 2.44 2.48
N GLY A 558 16.19 2.34 1.35
CA GLY A 558 16.73 1.95 0.05
C GLY A 558 16.47 2.97 -1.06
N GLY A 559 17.32 3.99 -1.15
CA GLY A 559 17.40 4.83 -2.34
C GLY A 559 17.79 4.00 -3.56
N MET A 560 16.95 3.98 -4.61
CA MET A 560 16.99 2.93 -5.64
C MET A 560 17.46 3.44 -7.02
N ASP A 561 18.74 3.15 -7.29
CA ASP A 561 19.33 3.09 -8.65
C ASP A 561 18.76 1.87 -9.43
N ASP A 562 18.90 1.90 -10.75
CA ASP A 562 18.01 1.20 -11.67
C ASP A 562 18.82 0.30 -12.66
N GLN A 563 18.85 -1.07 -12.66
CA GLN A 563 19.31 -1.87 -13.87
C GLN A 563 18.65 -3.27 -14.20
N ARG A 564 18.21 -3.48 -15.48
CA ARG A 564 17.12 -4.44 -15.92
C ARG A 564 17.48 -5.56 -16.90
N LEU A 565 16.63 -6.60 -16.97
CA LEU A 565 16.57 -7.62 -18.05
C LEU A 565 15.12 -8.10 -18.38
N THR A 566 15.03 -9.12 -19.23
CA THR A 566 13.92 -9.48 -20.17
C THR A 566 13.48 -10.97 -20.00
N CYS A 567 12.70 -11.69 -20.82
CA CYS A 567 12.06 -11.59 -22.16
C CYS A 567 11.10 -12.81 -22.38
N GLU A 568 10.07 -12.84 -23.24
CA GLU A 568 9.38 -11.82 -24.07
C GLU A 568 7.98 -12.28 -24.59
N GLY A 569 7.13 -11.35 -25.05
CA GLY A 569 5.76 -11.57 -25.59
C GLY A 569 4.99 -10.26 -25.89
N GLU A 570 5.01 -9.80 -27.14
CA GLU A 570 4.89 -8.36 -27.50
C GLU A 570 3.52 -7.66 -27.27
N VAL A 571 3.56 -6.57 -26.49
CA VAL A 571 2.52 -5.54 -26.37
C VAL A 571 3.08 -4.19 -26.80
N ARG A 572 2.42 -3.53 -27.76
CA ARG A 572 2.73 -2.17 -28.21
C ARG A 572 2.08 -1.12 -27.28
N LEU A 573 2.79 -0.01 -27.04
CA LEU A 573 2.26 1.10 -26.23
C LEU A 573 1.10 1.83 -26.96
N PRO A 574 0.18 2.47 -26.22
CA PRO A 574 -0.93 3.20 -26.82
C PRO A 574 -0.49 4.54 -27.40
N ARG A 575 -0.57 4.67 -28.72
CA ARG A 575 -0.50 5.98 -29.39
C ARG A 575 -1.75 6.81 -29.05
N ARG A 576 -1.61 8.14 -29.03
CA ARG A 576 -2.74 9.07 -28.82
C ARG A 576 -3.86 8.76 -29.82
N ALA A 577 -5.07 8.52 -29.34
CA ALA A 577 -6.24 8.45 -30.19
C ALA A 577 -6.50 9.84 -30.79
N GLY A 578 -6.52 9.95 -32.12
CA GLY A 578 -7.03 11.14 -32.79
C GLY A 578 -8.54 11.25 -32.56
N THR A 579 -9.04 12.48 -32.46
CA THR A 579 -10.46 12.77 -32.28
C THR A 579 -11.28 12.30 -33.48
N GLN A 580 -12.09 11.25 -33.31
CA GLN A 580 -13.20 10.91 -34.22
C GLN A 580 -14.24 10.04 -33.50
N ASP A 581 -15.26 10.72 -32.97
CA ASP A 581 -16.62 10.30 -32.62
C ASP A 581 -16.87 9.09 -31.67
N PHE A 582 -18.10 9.05 -31.14
CA PHE A 582 -18.53 8.35 -29.91
C PHE A 582 -18.82 6.84 -30.05
#